data_AF-A0A1N6P9F1-F1
#
_entry.id   AF-A0A1N6P9F1-F1
#
_cell.length_a   1.000
_cell.length_b   1.000
_cell.length_c   1.000
_cell.angle_alpha   90.00
_cell.angle_beta   90.00
_cell.angle_gamma   90.00
#
_symmetry.space_group_name_H-M   'P 1'
#
loop_
_entity.id
_entity.type
_entity.pdbx_description
1 polymer ?
#
loop_
_entity_poly.entity_id
_entity_poly.type
_entity_poly.pdbx_seq_one_letter_code
_entity_poly.pdbx_strand_id
1 'polypeptide(L)'
;MKYQQTLNSIYSRLDRLGDLPVFSATVNRIRQVSSSRQSDAMALAMAVMKDANLSTKLLKIANTPTYNRSGSNISAVSRAVVLIGFERIQNLCVTLKLIESFRDEQPDSLIEPLLISAFLNASMAREMAAAANVRDIEEAYICGLLYGLGEVIVAFTLPDTYRDMLRQRVSARDNWSRIQLQTLGGNFSDIGQDLAQSWGFPKTVVQAMDPLTADQLSGGHQISFQLASGCHDLLELIYQRDTAGELDYGQLMGELTELTHQSSEQLEGHMNEAFKQLCDLAEEYGLPHQVISPSMSESDDEALDDLTRRLAYYVHSREHRQSDKAAAENAPAKLDKQSLWMEQQLQYLQKITDLINEQANASQLIEVVVKAVVDCCGLERAAFCLLGSGGRELSVRFAVGYDSDTLEQFFHLRQDDAHSRLFFRILSKRMTLLVPDANEPGWRERLPDPFIEQVQPQGFIMAPLAVQDRVVGLFYADKLSAGSTVEDEEFRIFNQFLVQLRLGLEVLKGRR
;
A
#
# COMPACT_ATOMS: atom_id res chain seq x y z
N MET A 1 -15.11 29.90 -29.83
CA MET A 1 -16.52 29.79 -29.38
C MET A 1 -16.81 28.52 -28.59
N LYS A 2 -16.21 27.36 -28.93
CA LYS A 2 -16.44 26.09 -28.23
C LYS A 2 -16.02 26.11 -26.75
N TYR A 3 -14.83 26.64 -26.44
CA TYR A 3 -14.31 26.68 -25.06
C TYR A 3 -15.18 27.44 -24.06
N GLN A 4 -15.61 28.66 -24.42
CA GLN A 4 -16.48 29.46 -23.55
C GLN A 4 -17.82 28.77 -23.26
N GLN A 5 -18.36 28.03 -24.24
CA GLN A 5 -19.58 27.25 -24.05
C GLN A 5 -19.35 26.07 -23.09
N THR A 6 -18.20 25.40 -23.21
CA THR A 6 -17.77 24.34 -22.28
C THR A 6 -17.66 24.89 -20.86
N LEU A 7 -16.91 25.97 -20.64
CA LEU A 7 -16.77 26.59 -19.32
C LEU A 7 -18.11 27.01 -18.72
N ASN A 8 -18.96 27.69 -19.49
CA ASN A 8 -20.29 28.08 -19.01
C ASN A 8 -21.13 26.85 -18.60
N SER A 9 -21.00 25.73 -19.32
CA SER A 9 -21.68 24.49 -18.98
C SER A 9 -21.16 23.89 -17.67
N ILE A 10 -19.83 23.87 -17.49
CA ILE A 10 -19.15 23.45 -16.26
C ILE A 10 -19.62 24.28 -15.07
N TYR A 11 -19.51 25.62 -15.15
CA TYR A 11 -19.96 26.53 -14.09
C TYR A 11 -21.44 26.33 -13.77
N SER A 12 -22.31 26.25 -14.79
CA SER A 12 -23.74 26.05 -14.57
C SER A 12 -24.08 24.72 -13.89
N ARG A 13 -23.26 23.68 -14.10
CA ARG A 13 -23.44 22.38 -13.47
C ARG A 13 -22.95 22.44 -12.03
N LEU A 14 -21.75 22.94 -11.78
CA LEU A 14 -21.18 23.10 -10.44
C LEU A 14 -22.04 24.01 -9.53
N ASP A 15 -22.63 25.08 -10.07
CA ASP A 15 -23.55 25.96 -9.33
C ASP A 15 -24.85 25.25 -8.93
N ARG A 16 -25.36 24.34 -9.78
CA ARG A 16 -26.58 23.55 -9.48
C ARG A 16 -26.35 22.49 -8.42
N LEU A 17 -25.14 21.97 -8.37
CA LEU A 17 -24.72 20.93 -7.43
C LEU A 17 -24.38 21.54 -6.04
N GLY A 18 -24.06 22.83 -6.00
CA GLY A 18 -23.76 23.53 -4.73
C GLY A 18 -22.33 23.29 -4.23
N ASP A 19 -21.48 22.68 -5.06
CA ASP A 19 -20.10 22.30 -4.72
C ASP A 19 -19.11 23.46 -4.84
N LEU A 20 -19.36 24.40 -5.78
CA LEU A 20 -18.52 25.58 -6.02
C LEU A 20 -18.36 26.45 -4.76
N PRO A 21 -19.43 26.76 -3.98
CA PRO A 21 -19.31 27.53 -2.74
C PRO A 21 -18.72 26.74 -1.56
N VAL A 22 -18.94 25.43 -1.46
CA VAL A 22 -18.59 24.65 -0.26
C VAL A 22 -17.11 24.27 -0.25
N PHE A 23 -16.56 23.83 -1.39
CA PHE A 23 -15.13 23.57 -1.53
C PHE A 23 -14.33 24.87 -1.40
N SER A 24 -14.72 25.92 -2.13
CA SER A 24 -14.02 27.21 -2.09
C SER A 24 -14.07 27.88 -0.71
N ALA A 25 -15.20 27.86 0.00
CA ALA A 25 -15.30 28.45 1.34
C ALA A 25 -14.48 27.68 2.38
N THR A 26 -14.42 26.35 2.28
CA THR A 26 -13.69 25.50 3.23
C THR A 26 -12.19 25.60 2.98
N VAL A 27 -11.74 25.48 1.72
CA VAL A 27 -10.34 25.65 1.34
C VAL A 27 -9.84 27.06 1.64
N ASN A 28 -10.62 28.11 1.33
CA ASN A 28 -10.23 29.48 1.66
C ASN A 28 -10.20 29.73 3.17
N ARG A 29 -11.11 29.15 3.95
CA ARG A 29 -11.11 29.28 5.42
C ARG A 29 -9.97 28.48 6.08
N ILE A 30 -9.61 27.34 5.50
CA ILE A 30 -8.43 26.56 5.88
C ILE A 30 -7.14 27.33 5.53
N ARG A 31 -7.13 28.13 4.45
CA ARG A 31 -5.95 28.87 3.96
C ARG A 31 -5.80 30.31 4.49
N GLN A 32 -6.88 31.02 4.84
CA GLN A 32 -6.83 32.40 5.37
C GLN A 32 -6.22 32.54 6.77
N VAL A 33 -5.82 31.43 7.36
CA VAL A 33 -5.22 31.36 8.68
C VAL A 33 -3.70 31.61 8.52
N SER A 34 -3.26 32.85 8.74
CA SER A 34 -1.83 33.16 8.88
C SER A 34 -1.55 34.38 9.75
N SER A 35 -0.78 34.17 10.82
CA SER A 35 0.43 34.93 11.18
C SER A 35 1.10 34.44 12.48
N SER A 36 0.62 33.36 13.12
CA SER A 36 1.36 32.68 14.19
C SER A 36 1.03 31.18 14.29
N ARG A 37 2.06 30.32 14.21
CA ARG A 37 1.96 28.84 14.13
C ARG A 37 1.07 28.17 15.19
N GLN A 38 0.92 28.77 16.38
CA GLN A 38 0.04 28.26 17.45
C GLN A 38 -1.41 28.71 17.32
N SER A 39 -1.65 29.97 16.94
CA SER A 39 -3.01 30.47 16.67
C SER A 39 -3.60 29.79 15.43
N ASP A 40 -2.74 29.48 14.47
CA ASP A 40 -3.11 28.90 13.19
C ASP A 40 -3.56 27.43 13.34
N ALA A 41 -2.86 26.65 14.16
CA ALA A 41 -3.24 25.28 14.50
C ALA A 41 -4.64 25.16 15.12
N MET A 42 -4.96 26.06 16.06
CA MET A 42 -6.26 26.08 16.72
C MET A 42 -7.37 26.57 15.79
N ALA A 43 -7.06 27.54 14.91
CA ALA A 43 -8.01 28.04 13.92
C ALA A 43 -8.34 26.99 12.85
N LEU A 44 -7.36 26.26 12.35
CA LEU A 44 -7.58 25.12 11.45
C LEU A 44 -8.38 24.02 12.14
N ALA A 45 -8.02 23.64 13.36
CA ALA A 45 -8.78 22.67 14.12
C ALA A 45 -10.24 23.12 14.31
N MET A 46 -10.49 24.40 14.60
CA MET A 46 -11.85 24.95 14.68
C MET A 46 -12.60 24.96 13.35
N ALA A 47 -11.91 25.22 12.24
CA ALA A 47 -12.52 25.16 10.90
C ALA A 47 -12.95 23.74 10.55
N VAL A 48 -12.09 22.75 10.84
CA VAL A 48 -12.35 21.33 10.60
C VAL A 48 -13.42 20.78 11.54
N MET A 49 -13.38 21.13 12.83
CA MET A 49 -14.37 20.68 13.84
C MET A 49 -15.81 21.12 13.56
N LYS A 50 -16.03 22.14 12.71
CA LYS A 50 -17.38 22.51 12.25
C LYS A 50 -18.01 21.46 11.35
N ASP A 51 -17.19 20.60 10.77
CA ASP A 51 -17.61 19.45 9.97
C ASP A 51 -17.25 18.16 10.72
N ALA A 52 -18.28 17.53 11.31
CA ALA A 52 -18.11 16.32 12.10
C ALA A 52 -17.65 15.12 11.25
N ASN A 53 -18.05 15.07 9.96
CA ASN A 53 -17.65 13.99 9.06
C ASN A 53 -16.17 14.13 8.69
N LEU A 54 -15.77 15.33 8.25
CA LEU A 54 -14.37 15.64 7.95
C LEU A 54 -13.47 15.40 9.16
N SER A 55 -13.90 15.82 10.35
CA SER A 55 -13.15 15.63 11.60
C SER A 55 -12.95 14.15 11.93
N THR A 56 -13.98 13.33 11.74
CA THR A 56 -13.91 11.90 12.02
C THR A 56 -12.97 11.20 11.04
N LYS A 57 -13.10 11.47 9.74
CA LYS A 57 -12.24 10.93 8.70
C LYS A 57 -10.78 11.36 8.89
N LEU A 58 -10.56 12.64 9.16
CA LEU A 58 -9.22 13.18 9.46
C LEU A 58 -8.58 12.45 10.64
N LEU A 59 -9.31 12.27 11.74
CA LEU A 59 -8.78 11.61 12.94
C LEU A 59 -8.44 10.14 12.69
N LYS A 60 -9.26 9.42 11.93
CA LYS A 60 -8.97 8.02 11.60
C LYS A 60 -7.71 7.92 10.74
N ILE A 61 -7.58 8.73 9.69
CA ILE A 61 -6.39 8.77 8.83
C ILE A 61 -5.16 9.21 9.63
N ALA A 62 -5.30 10.23 10.47
CA ALA A 62 -4.22 10.71 11.35
C ALA A 62 -3.72 9.62 12.32
N ASN A 63 -4.54 8.62 12.64
CA ASN A 63 -4.17 7.50 13.51
C ASN A 63 -3.59 6.29 12.75
N THR A 64 -3.52 6.32 11.42
CA THR A 64 -2.93 5.20 10.68
C THR A 64 -1.43 5.12 10.96
N PRO A 65 -0.80 3.94 10.85
CA PRO A 65 0.65 3.79 11.10
C PRO A 65 1.53 4.73 10.27
N THR A 66 1.04 5.15 9.10
CA THR A 66 1.72 6.07 8.19
C THR A 66 1.86 7.47 8.78
N TYR A 67 0.80 7.98 9.42
CA TYR A 67 0.77 9.32 10.03
C TYR A 67 1.14 9.30 11.52
N ASN A 68 0.79 8.24 12.26
CA ASN A 68 1.03 8.12 13.71
C ASN A 68 1.99 6.97 14.04
N ARG A 69 3.29 7.21 13.82
CA ARG A 69 4.36 6.26 14.18
C ARG A 69 4.49 6.03 15.68
N SER A 70 3.93 6.93 16.52
CA SER A 70 4.01 6.82 17.99
C SER A 70 3.08 5.76 18.56
N GLY A 71 2.07 5.31 17.79
CA GLY A 71 1.01 4.40 18.26
C GLY A 71 0.06 5.01 19.31
N SER A 72 0.27 6.27 19.74
CA SER A 72 -0.57 6.91 20.75
C SER A 72 -1.87 7.43 20.12
N ASN A 73 -3.01 6.93 20.56
CA ASN A 73 -4.31 7.28 19.98
C ASN A 73 -4.57 8.81 19.99
N ILE A 74 -4.77 9.39 18.81
CA ILE A 74 -5.06 10.81 18.58
C ILE A 74 -6.58 11.00 18.56
N SER A 75 -7.14 11.52 19.65
CA SER A 75 -8.58 11.72 19.80
C SER A 75 -9.06 13.16 19.49
N ALA A 76 -8.15 14.07 19.15
CA ALA A 76 -8.47 15.49 18.94
C ALA A 76 -7.72 16.08 17.73
N VAL A 77 -8.42 16.89 16.92
CA VAL A 77 -7.86 17.51 15.70
C VAL A 77 -6.69 18.42 16.05
N SER A 78 -6.77 19.17 17.15
CA SER A 78 -5.67 19.98 17.66
C SER A 78 -4.42 19.15 17.97
N ARG A 79 -4.58 17.94 18.53
CA ARG A 79 -3.48 17.01 18.79
C ARG A 79 -2.90 16.45 17.49
N ALA A 80 -3.73 16.16 16.49
CA ALA A 80 -3.29 15.76 15.16
C ALA A 80 -2.42 16.85 14.51
N VAL A 81 -2.85 18.12 14.57
CA VAL A 81 -2.09 19.26 14.07
C VAL A 81 -0.73 19.40 14.75
N VAL A 82 -0.66 19.19 16.07
CA VAL A 82 0.61 19.28 16.82
C VAL A 82 1.56 18.12 16.48
N LEU A 83 1.04 16.90 16.33
CA LEU A 83 1.87 15.70 16.12
C LEU A 83 2.29 15.50 14.67
N ILE A 84 1.40 15.77 13.71
CA ILE A 84 1.61 15.53 12.27
C ILE A 84 2.11 16.79 11.57
N GLY A 85 1.74 17.97 12.08
CA GLY A 85 2.09 19.27 11.50
C GLY A 85 0.89 19.94 10.84
N PHE A 86 0.86 21.27 10.95
CA PHE A 86 -0.23 22.11 10.44
C PHE A 86 -0.44 21.98 8.94
N GLU A 87 0.61 22.13 8.15
CA GLU A 87 0.52 22.15 6.69
C GLU A 87 0.08 20.78 6.14
N ARG A 88 0.59 19.68 6.71
CA ARG A 88 0.14 18.31 6.37
C ARG A 88 -1.33 18.08 6.69
N ILE A 89 -1.81 18.51 7.86
CA ILE A 89 -3.23 18.38 8.22
C ILE A 89 -4.09 19.26 7.32
N GLN A 90 -3.66 20.47 7.00
CA GLN A 90 -4.33 21.35 6.05
C GLN A 90 -4.47 20.69 4.69
N ASN A 91 -3.38 20.15 4.14
CA ASN A 91 -3.36 19.47 2.84
C ASN A 91 -4.26 18.22 2.84
N LEU A 92 -4.21 17.42 3.90
CA LEU A 92 -5.11 16.28 4.06
C LEU A 92 -6.58 16.72 4.11
N CYS A 93 -6.91 17.82 4.79
CA CYS A 93 -8.28 18.35 4.79
C CYS A 93 -8.73 18.80 3.39
N VAL A 94 -7.85 19.43 2.61
CA VAL A 94 -8.13 19.82 1.22
C VAL A 94 -8.43 18.57 0.38
N THR A 95 -7.60 17.53 0.48
CA THR A 95 -7.80 16.24 -0.18
C THR A 95 -9.13 15.59 0.19
N LEU A 96 -9.44 15.48 1.49
CA LEU A 96 -10.69 14.87 1.96
C LEU A 96 -11.92 15.62 1.45
N LYS A 97 -11.86 16.95 1.45
CA LYS A 97 -12.94 17.79 0.93
C LYS A 97 -13.09 17.67 -0.58
N LEU A 98 -11.99 17.55 -1.31
CA LEU A 98 -12.01 17.33 -2.75
C LEU A 98 -12.71 16.00 -3.06
N ILE A 99 -12.34 14.92 -2.37
CA ILE A 99 -12.95 13.59 -2.56
C ILE A 99 -14.44 13.60 -2.23
N GLU A 100 -14.83 14.20 -1.10
CA GLU A 100 -16.25 14.30 -0.71
C GLU A 100 -17.08 15.07 -1.76
N SER A 101 -16.56 16.21 -2.24
CA SER A 101 -17.28 17.06 -3.20
C SER A 101 -17.54 16.35 -4.54
N PHE A 102 -16.62 15.49 -4.98
CA PHE A 102 -16.75 14.82 -6.27
C PHE A 102 -17.41 13.44 -6.20
N ARG A 103 -17.51 12.82 -5.01
CA ARG A 103 -18.03 11.44 -4.85
C ARG A 103 -19.52 11.37 -4.48
N ASP A 104 -20.02 12.31 -3.68
CA ASP A 104 -21.37 12.19 -3.10
C ASP A 104 -22.52 12.35 -4.12
N GLU A 105 -22.23 12.85 -5.33
CA GLU A 105 -23.27 13.20 -6.31
C GLU A 105 -23.34 12.30 -7.56
N GLN A 106 -22.32 11.49 -7.84
CA GLN A 106 -22.26 10.60 -9.00
C GLN A 106 -21.62 9.26 -8.59
N PRO A 107 -22.39 8.18 -8.36
CA PRO A 107 -21.83 6.85 -8.09
C PRO A 107 -21.21 6.18 -9.33
N ASP A 108 -20.90 6.96 -10.36
CA ASP A 108 -20.29 6.48 -11.61
C ASP A 108 -18.81 6.21 -11.39
N SER A 109 -18.34 5.03 -11.79
CA SER A 109 -16.98 4.52 -11.55
C SER A 109 -15.86 5.30 -12.26
N LEU A 110 -16.17 6.39 -12.97
CA LEU A 110 -15.22 7.13 -13.80
C LEU A 110 -14.40 8.16 -13.02
N ILE A 111 -14.91 8.63 -11.89
CA ILE A 111 -14.29 9.71 -11.11
C ILE A 111 -13.32 9.15 -10.09
N GLU A 112 -13.65 8.00 -9.48
CA GLU A 112 -12.82 7.38 -8.45
C GLU A 112 -11.36 7.15 -8.90
N PRO A 113 -11.07 6.62 -10.11
CA PRO A 113 -9.69 6.49 -10.60
C PRO A 113 -8.95 7.83 -10.72
N LEU A 114 -9.66 8.90 -11.13
CA LEU A 114 -9.08 10.24 -11.29
C LEU A 114 -8.74 10.86 -9.93
N LEU A 115 -9.60 10.68 -8.92
CA LEU A 115 -9.35 11.13 -7.56
C LEU A 115 -8.19 10.37 -6.90
N ILE A 116 -8.09 9.07 -7.16
CA ILE A 116 -6.96 8.23 -6.73
C ILE A 116 -5.66 8.72 -7.37
N SER A 117 -5.65 8.94 -8.69
CA SER A 117 -4.49 9.46 -9.41
C SER A 117 -4.07 10.83 -8.86
N ALA A 118 -5.02 11.75 -8.63
CA ALA A 118 -4.73 13.06 -8.04
C ALA A 118 -4.10 12.95 -6.64
N PHE A 119 -4.62 12.05 -5.79
CA PHE A 119 -4.05 11.82 -4.46
C PHE A 119 -2.66 11.18 -4.49
N LEU A 120 -2.45 10.19 -5.36
CA LEU A 120 -1.13 9.57 -5.56
C LEU A 120 -0.14 10.59 -6.05
N ASN A 121 -0.52 11.41 -7.03
CA ASN A 121 0.34 12.45 -7.58
C ASN A 121 0.76 13.44 -6.49
N ALA A 122 -0.19 13.92 -5.70
CA ALA A 122 0.08 14.78 -4.54
C ALA A 122 1.07 14.15 -3.56
N SER A 123 0.84 12.88 -3.22
CA SER A 123 1.65 12.15 -2.24
C SER A 123 3.06 11.87 -2.77
N MET A 124 3.19 11.43 -4.03
CA MET A 124 4.48 11.22 -4.69
C MET A 124 5.27 12.52 -4.81
N ALA A 125 4.65 13.59 -5.32
CA ALA A 125 5.29 14.90 -5.45
C ALA A 125 5.81 15.41 -4.10
N ARG A 126 5.07 15.20 -3.01
CA ARG A 126 5.49 15.58 -1.66
C ARG A 126 6.67 14.75 -1.15
N GLU A 127 6.62 13.42 -1.26
CA GLU A 127 7.72 12.56 -0.82
C GLU A 127 9.00 12.87 -1.61
N MET A 128 8.88 13.07 -2.94
CA MET A 128 10.00 13.46 -3.80
C MET A 128 10.50 14.89 -3.52
N ALA A 129 9.62 15.84 -3.18
CA ALA A 129 10.01 17.20 -2.79
C ALA A 129 10.77 17.23 -1.45
N ALA A 130 10.34 16.42 -0.48
CA ALA A 130 11.05 16.24 0.78
C ALA A 130 12.45 15.67 0.55
N ALA A 131 12.55 14.70 -0.36
CA ALA A 131 13.79 14.08 -0.81
C ALA A 131 14.73 15.06 -1.53
N ALA A 132 14.19 15.91 -2.40
CA ALA A 132 14.91 16.97 -3.12
C ALA A 132 15.27 18.18 -2.23
N ASN A 133 14.95 18.13 -0.93
CA ASN A 133 15.18 19.21 0.02
C ASN A 133 14.55 20.55 -0.42
N VAL A 134 13.39 20.48 -1.08
CA VAL A 134 12.60 21.66 -1.46
C VAL A 134 12.14 22.36 -0.18
N ARG A 135 12.23 23.69 -0.18
CA ARG A 135 11.89 24.49 1.02
C ARG A 135 10.40 24.39 1.39
N ASP A 136 9.54 24.35 0.38
CA ASP A 136 8.09 24.24 0.53
C ASP A 136 7.60 22.91 -0.02
N ILE A 137 7.71 21.87 0.80
CA ILE A 137 7.32 20.49 0.45
C ILE A 137 5.79 20.38 0.27
N GLU A 138 5.05 21.20 0.99
CA GLU A 138 3.59 21.15 1.04
C GLU A 138 2.95 21.90 -0.14
N GLU A 139 3.66 22.87 -0.74
CA GLU A 139 3.31 23.40 -2.06
C GLU A 139 3.40 22.32 -3.15
N ALA A 140 4.44 21.48 -3.15
CA ALA A 140 4.56 20.38 -4.12
C ALA A 140 3.40 19.36 -4.00
N TYR A 141 2.93 19.10 -2.78
CA TYR A 141 1.73 18.29 -2.56
C TYR A 141 0.50 18.90 -3.24
N ILE A 142 0.26 20.20 -3.04
CA ILE A 142 -0.88 20.90 -3.63
C ILE A 142 -0.75 20.97 -5.16
N CYS A 143 0.44 21.22 -5.71
CA CYS A 143 0.67 21.17 -7.14
C CYS A 143 0.31 19.79 -7.71
N GLY A 144 0.77 18.70 -7.07
CA GLY A 144 0.42 17.34 -7.49
C GLY A 144 -1.08 17.03 -7.41
N LEU A 145 -1.74 17.47 -6.34
CA LEU A 145 -3.18 17.28 -6.13
C LEU A 145 -4.02 17.99 -7.21
N LEU A 146 -3.62 19.20 -7.59
CA LEU A 146 -4.37 20.02 -8.53
C LEU A 146 -3.99 19.78 -9.98
N TYR A 147 -2.84 19.18 -10.27
CA TYR A 147 -2.34 18.99 -11.63
C TYR A 147 -3.39 18.36 -12.58
N GLY A 148 -4.02 17.27 -12.14
CA GLY A 148 -5.07 16.56 -12.90
C GLY A 148 -6.51 17.07 -12.67
N LEU A 149 -6.69 18.17 -11.93
CA LEU A 149 -8.00 18.64 -11.49
C LEU A 149 -8.96 18.93 -12.66
N GLY A 150 -8.45 19.48 -13.75
CA GLY A 150 -9.25 19.80 -14.94
C GLY A 150 -9.97 18.58 -15.52
N GLU A 151 -9.30 17.43 -15.53
CA GLU A 151 -9.89 16.17 -16.00
C GLU A 151 -11.00 15.69 -15.05
N VAL A 152 -10.75 15.75 -13.74
CA VAL A 152 -11.76 15.43 -12.70
C VAL A 152 -13.03 16.28 -12.89
N ILE A 153 -12.86 17.59 -13.10
CA ILE A 153 -13.97 18.51 -13.31
C ILE A 153 -14.78 18.13 -14.55
N VAL A 154 -14.11 17.83 -15.67
CA VAL A 154 -14.81 17.47 -16.90
C VAL A 154 -15.52 16.13 -16.76
N ALA A 155 -14.88 15.13 -16.15
CA ALA A 155 -15.50 13.84 -15.87
C ALA A 155 -16.74 13.98 -14.98
N PHE A 156 -16.70 14.85 -13.98
CA PHE A 156 -17.81 15.10 -13.06
C PHE A 156 -18.96 15.89 -13.70
N THR A 157 -18.64 16.97 -14.40
CA THR A 157 -19.65 17.91 -14.90
C THR A 157 -20.19 17.53 -16.28
N LEU A 158 -19.38 16.86 -17.11
CA LEU A 158 -19.69 16.49 -18.49
C LEU A 158 -19.40 14.99 -18.73
N PRO A 159 -20.01 14.06 -17.96
CA PRO A 159 -19.64 12.65 -17.96
C PRO A 159 -19.81 11.96 -19.33
N ASP A 160 -20.87 12.28 -20.07
CA ASP A 160 -21.10 11.69 -21.40
C ASP A 160 -20.07 12.17 -22.42
N THR A 161 -19.72 13.46 -22.38
CA THR A 161 -18.65 14.02 -23.21
C THR A 161 -17.30 13.37 -22.86
N TYR A 162 -17.01 13.19 -21.57
CA TYR A 162 -15.79 12.55 -21.13
C TYR A 162 -15.69 11.08 -21.58
N ARG A 163 -16.79 10.30 -21.50
CA ARG A 163 -16.85 8.93 -22.04
C ARG A 163 -16.55 8.87 -23.53
N ASP A 164 -17.10 9.81 -24.29
CA ASP A 164 -16.84 9.87 -25.73
C ASP A 164 -15.39 10.25 -26.04
N MET A 165 -14.78 11.12 -25.23
CA MET A 165 -13.34 11.41 -25.32
C MET A 165 -12.51 10.16 -25.02
N LEU A 166 -12.83 9.39 -23.99
CA LEU A 166 -12.13 8.14 -23.67
C LEU A 166 -12.24 7.11 -24.81
N ARG A 167 -13.43 6.97 -25.41
CA ARG A 167 -13.62 6.11 -26.59
C ARG A 167 -12.76 6.56 -27.76
N GLN A 168 -12.67 7.87 -28.00
CA GLN A 168 -11.79 8.42 -29.04
C GLN A 168 -10.31 8.15 -28.75
N ARG A 169 -9.87 8.31 -27.51
CA ARG A 169 -8.47 8.04 -27.07
C ARG A 169 -8.05 6.60 -27.40
N VAL A 170 -8.89 5.62 -27.05
CA VAL A 170 -8.62 4.20 -27.30
C VAL A 170 -8.70 3.86 -28.79
N SER A 171 -9.73 4.36 -29.49
CA SER A 171 -10.01 3.94 -30.88
C SER A 171 -9.08 4.58 -31.92
N ALA A 172 -8.68 5.83 -31.72
CA ALA A 172 -7.88 6.57 -32.69
C ALA A 172 -6.38 6.53 -32.39
N ARG A 173 -5.97 6.13 -31.16
CA ARG A 173 -4.62 6.40 -30.62
C ARG A 173 -4.15 7.84 -30.88
N ASP A 174 -5.11 8.77 -30.95
CA ASP A 174 -4.85 10.17 -31.18
C ASP A 174 -4.30 10.80 -29.89
N ASN A 175 -3.43 11.79 -30.04
CA ASN A 175 -2.87 12.56 -28.94
C ASN A 175 -4.00 13.12 -28.04
N TRP A 176 -3.85 12.94 -26.72
CA TRP A 176 -4.90 13.31 -25.76
C TRP A 176 -5.25 14.80 -25.79
N SER A 177 -4.25 15.67 -25.93
CA SER A 177 -4.44 17.12 -26.06
C SER A 177 -5.22 17.49 -27.33
N ARG A 178 -5.02 16.76 -28.43
CA ARG A 178 -5.80 16.98 -29.66
C ARG A 178 -7.28 16.65 -29.45
N ILE A 179 -7.60 15.57 -28.74
CA ILE A 179 -8.98 15.18 -28.41
C ILE A 179 -9.64 16.25 -27.50
N GLN A 180 -8.90 16.75 -26.51
CA GLN A 180 -9.35 17.84 -25.63
C GLN A 180 -9.68 19.11 -26.42
N LEU A 181 -8.74 19.59 -27.26
CA LEU A 181 -8.94 20.78 -28.09
C LEU A 181 -10.13 20.64 -29.05
N GLN A 182 -10.27 19.47 -29.69
CA GLN A 182 -11.38 19.22 -30.59
C GLN A 182 -12.73 19.15 -29.87
N THR A 183 -12.78 18.52 -28.70
CA THR A 183 -14.04 18.26 -27.98
C THR A 183 -14.46 19.43 -27.10
N LEU A 184 -13.54 19.97 -26.32
CA LEU A 184 -13.79 20.99 -25.30
C LEU A 184 -13.48 22.40 -25.80
N GLY A 185 -12.59 22.53 -26.79
CA GLY A 185 -12.09 23.82 -27.28
C GLY A 185 -10.90 24.38 -26.50
N GLY A 186 -10.40 23.63 -25.51
CA GLY A 186 -9.26 23.92 -24.65
C GLY A 186 -8.77 22.62 -24.01
N ASN A 187 -7.66 22.67 -23.28
CA ASN A 187 -7.12 21.54 -22.54
C ASN A 187 -7.73 21.44 -21.13
N PHE A 188 -7.53 20.30 -20.48
CA PHE A 188 -7.91 20.13 -19.07
C PHE A 188 -7.15 21.12 -18.17
N SER A 189 -5.88 21.37 -18.46
CA SER A 189 -5.06 22.35 -17.72
C SER A 189 -5.70 23.74 -17.72
N ASP A 190 -6.19 24.22 -18.87
CA ASP A 190 -6.89 25.51 -18.98
C ASP A 190 -8.12 25.56 -18.03
N ILE A 191 -8.95 24.51 -18.06
CA ILE A 191 -10.17 24.41 -17.22
C ILE A 191 -9.79 24.35 -15.73
N GLY A 192 -8.77 23.57 -15.39
CA GLY A 192 -8.27 23.43 -14.04
C GLY A 192 -7.74 24.76 -13.49
N GLN A 193 -6.98 25.50 -14.30
CA GLN A 193 -6.43 26.80 -13.93
C GLN A 193 -7.52 27.84 -13.67
N ASP A 194 -8.52 27.93 -14.56
CA ASP A 194 -9.65 28.85 -14.41
C ASP A 194 -10.40 28.60 -13.09
N LEU A 195 -10.65 27.33 -12.77
CA LEU A 195 -11.36 26.97 -11.53
C LEU A 195 -10.49 27.12 -10.29
N ALA A 196 -9.24 26.68 -10.32
CA ALA A 196 -8.30 26.88 -9.21
C ALA A 196 -8.11 28.37 -8.89
N GLN A 197 -8.04 29.22 -9.92
CA GLN A 197 -8.00 30.67 -9.75
C GLN A 197 -9.30 31.20 -9.14
N SER A 198 -10.47 30.75 -9.60
CA SER A 198 -11.77 31.13 -9.02
C SER A 198 -11.90 30.73 -7.54
N TRP A 199 -11.23 29.65 -7.14
CA TRP A 199 -11.20 29.16 -5.77
C TRP A 199 -10.17 29.87 -4.88
N GLY A 200 -9.36 30.78 -5.43
CA GLY A 200 -8.41 31.60 -4.67
C GLY A 200 -7.05 30.94 -4.42
N PHE A 201 -6.67 29.93 -5.20
CA PHE A 201 -5.33 29.35 -5.13
C PHE A 201 -4.24 30.38 -5.55
N PRO A 202 -3.02 30.30 -4.99
CA PRO A 202 -1.92 31.19 -5.38
C PRO A 202 -1.63 31.09 -6.86
N LYS A 203 -1.22 32.21 -7.46
CA LYS A 203 -0.84 32.24 -8.86
C LYS A 203 0.27 31.24 -9.19
N THR A 204 1.22 31.01 -8.28
CA THR A 204 2.32 30.04 -8.47
C THR A 204 1.79 28.61 -8.61
N VAL A 205 0.85 28.22 -7.74
CA VAL A 205 0.18 26.91 -7.79
C VAL A 205 -0.65 26.77 -9.05
N VAL A 206 -1.43 27.80 -9.43
CA VAL A 206 -2.23 27.78 -10.66
C VAL A 206 -1.32 27.63 -11.89
N GLN A 207 -0.22 28.38 -11.95
CA GLN A 207 0.77 28.29 -13.03
C GLN A 207 1.48 26.91 -13.08
N ALA A 208 1.59 26.22 -11.95
CA ALA A 208 2.15 24.87 -11.88
C ALA A 208 1.20 23.77 -12.40
N MET A 209 -0.01 24.12 -12.85
CA MET A 209 -0.96 23.15 -13.44
C MET A 209 -0.83 23.01 -14.96
N ASP A 210 -0.06 23.88 -15.62
CA ASP A 210 0.10 23.86 -17.08
C ASP A 210 1.57 24.13 -17.45
N PRO A 211 2.21 23.25 -18.26
CA PRO A 211 3.59 23.44 -18.72
C PRO A 211 3.86 24.81 -19.37
N LEU A 212 2.93 25.34 -20.18
CA LEU A 212 3.08 26.63 -20.87
C LEU A 212 3.11 27.80 -19.89
N THR A 213 2.40 27.68 -18.77
CA THR A 213 2.38 28.74 -17.75
C THR A 213 3.49 28.55 -16.71
N ALA A 214 3.97 27.32 -16.54
CA ALA A 214 5.04 26.96 -15.62
C ALA A 214 6.37 27.59 -16.02
N ASP A 215 6.60 27.89 -17.30
CA ASP A 215 7.80 28.63 -17.78
C ASP A 215 8.03 29.98 -17.08
N GLN A 216 7.00 30.55 -16.45
CA GLN A 216 7.09 31.80 -15.68
C GLN A 216 7.52 31.60 -14.23
N LEU A 217 7.58 30.36 -13.76
CA LEU A 217 7.98 30.00 -12.40
C LEU A 217 9.51 29.96 -12.28
N SER A 218 9.99 30.06 -11.04
CA SER A 218 11.41 30.00 -10.75
C SER A 218 11.68 29.39 -9.38
N GLY A 219 12.88 28.82 -9.21
CA GLY A 219 13.31 28.23 -7.95
C GLY A 219 12.41 27.06 -7.52
N GLY A 220 12.00 27.05 -6.25
CA GLY A 220 11.21 25.96 -5.67
C GLY A 220 9.84 25.74 -6.32
N HIS A 221 9.23 26.78 -6.90
CA HIS A 221 7.94 26.64 -7.60
C HIS A 221 8.09 25.85 -8.90
N GLN A 222 9.20 26.07 -9.64
CA GLN A 222 9.50 25.31 -10.85
C GLN A 222 9.74 23.83 -10.53
N ILE A 223 10.49 23.54 -9.46
CA ILE A 223 10.74 22.17 -9.00
C ILE A 223 9.42 21.50 -8.60
N SER A 224 8.53 22.22 -7.90
CA SER A 224 7.21 21.71 -7.51
C SER A 224 6.35 21.34 -8.72
N PHE A 225 6.38 22.16 -9.78
CA PHE A 225 5.75 21.82 -11.07
C PHE A 225 6.37 20.57 -11.69
N GLN A 226 7.71 20.51 -11.82
CA GLN A 226 8.39 19.39 -12.46
C GLN A 226 8.13 18.06 -11.73
N LEU A 227 8.11 18.08 -10.39
CA LEU A 227 7.73 16.92 -9.59
C LEU A 227 6.27 16.53 -9.83
N ALA A 228 5.34 17.49 -9.82
CA ALA A 228 3.92 17.23 -10.05
C ALA A 228 3.62 16.68 -11.47
N SER A 229 4.32 17.20 -12.50
CA SER A 229 4.20 16.72 -13.88
C SER A 229 4.82 15.33 -14.02
N GLY A 230 6.07 15.14 -13.60
CA GLY A 230 6.76 13.85 -13.75
C GLY A 230 6.07 12.72 -12.96
N CYS A 231 5.56 13.01 -11.76
CA CYS A 231 4.76 12.05 -10.99
C CYS A 231 3.43 11.71 -11.69
N HIS A 232 2.79 12.68 -12.33
CA HIS A 232 1.56 12.46 -13.09
C HIS A 232 1.82 11.56 -14.31
N ASP A 233 2.89 11.83 -15.07
CA ASP A 233 3.27 11.05 -16.24
C ASP A 233 3.65 9.61 -15.87
N LEU A 234 4.34 9.40 -14.74
CA LEU A 234 4.57 8.07 -14.17
C LEU A 234 3.25 7.34 -13.86
N LEU A 235 2.25 8.04 -13.33
CA LEU A 235 0.95 7.45 -13.05
C LEU A 235 0.18 7.11 -14.34
N GLU A 236 0.30 7.91 -15.39
CA GLU A 236 -0.26 7.57 -16.70
C GLU A 236 0.35 6.28 -17.27
N LEU A 237 1.65 6.03 -17.03
CA LEU A 237 2.30 4.76 -17.38
C LEU A 237 1.83 3.60 -16.48
N ILE A 238 1.86 3.76 -15.15
CA ILE A 238 1.50 2.72 -14.17
C ILE A 238 0.05 2.23 -14.35
N TYR A 239 -0.86 3.15 -14.67
CA TYR A 239 -2.27 2.83 -14.91
C TYR A 239 -2.60 2.61 -16.40
N GLN A 240 -1.60 2.57 -17.28
CA GLN A 240 -1.74 2.29 -18.71
C GLN A 240 -2.69 3.25 -19.44
N ARG A 241 -2.68 4.51 -19.02
CA ARG A 241 -3.48 5.57 -19.62
C ARG A 241 -2.76 6.20 -20.80
N ASP A 242 -1.44 6.08 -20.92
CA ASP A 242 -0.70 6.47 -22.14
C ASP A 242 -0.96 5.51 -23.31
N THR A 243 -2.10 5.69 -23.97
CA THR A 243 -2.49 4.90 -25.14
C THR A 243 -1.72 5.26 -26.42
N ALA A 244 -1.06 6.43 -26.44
CA ALA A 244 -0.35 6.93 -27.60
C ALA A 244 1.13 6.51 -27.61
N GLY A 245 1.67 6.09 -26.45
CA GLY A 245 3.07 5.72 -26.30
C GLY A 245 3.99 6.93 -26.40
N GLU A 246 3.55 8.06 -25.85
CA GLU A 246 4.29 9.32 -25.85
C GLU A 246 5.30 9.40 -24.70
N LEU A 247 5.10 8.58 -23.66
CA LEU A 247 5.91 8.58 -22.45
C LEU A 247 6.93 7.44 -22.44
N ASP A 248 8.12 7.73 -21.95
CA ASP A 248 9.20 6.76 -21.75
C ASP A 248 9.56 6.69 -20.26
N TYR A 249 9.41 5.51 -19.66
CA TYR A 249 9.65 5.30 -18.23
C TYR A 249 11.09 5.60 -17.84
N GLY A 250 12.06 5.17 -18.66
CA GLY A 250 13.48 5.40 -18.42
C GLY A 250 13.84 6.89 -18.42
N GLN A 251 13.29 7.66 -19.36
CA GLN A 251 13.46 9.11 -19.44
C GLN A 251 12.84 9.81 -18.22
N LEU A 252 11.58 9.49 -17.89
CA LEU A 252 10.89 10.10 -16.75
C LEU A 252 11.60 9.84 -15.43
N MET A 253 12.03 8.59 -15.21
CA MET A 253 12.85 8.25 -14.04
C MET A 253 14.18 8.98 -14.07
N GLY A 254 14.83 9.10 -15.23
CA GLY A 254 16.05 9.90 -15.41
C GLY A 254 15.86 11.35 -14.97
N GLU A 255 14.86 12.04 -15.51
CA GLU A 255 14.54 13.43 -15.17
C GLU A 255 14.25 13.61 -13.67
N LEU A 256 13.48 12.70 -13.07
CA LEU A 256 13.20 12.75 -11.63
C LEU A 256 14.46 12.49 -10.79
N THR A 257 15.32 11.53 -11.18
CA THR A 257 16.57 11.28 -10.45
C THR A 257 17.52 12.46 -10.50
N GLU A 258 17.60 13.14 -11.65
CA GLU A 258 18.39 14.37 -11.80
C GLU A 258 17.82 15.50 -10.94
N LEU A 259 16.50 15.68 -10.96
CA LEU A 259 15.80 16.73 -10.22
C LEU A 259 15.90 16.57 -8.71
N THR A 260 15.79 15.33 -8.21
CA THR A 260 15.82 15.06 -6.77
C THR A 260 17.21 14.74 -6.24
N HIS A 261 18.19 14.50 -7.11
CA HIS A 261 19.51 13.97 -6.78
C HIS A 261 19.45 12.64 -6.00
N GLN A 262 18.54 11.74 -6.40
CA GLN A 262 18.35 10.44 -5.77
C GLN A 262 18.45 9.28 -6.77
N SER A 263 18.70 8.08 -6.28
CA SER A 263 18.70 6.88 -7.14
C SER A 263 17.27 6.45 -7.50
N SER A 264 17.12 5.71 -8.60
CA SER A 264 15.83 5.14 -9.00
C SER A 264 15.21 4.27 -7.90
N GLU A 265 16.03 3.48 -7.18
CA GLU A 265 15.58 2.66 -6.03
C GLU A 265 14.99 3.52 -4.90
N GLN A 266 15.57 4.69 -4.64
CA GLN A 266 15.04 5.62 -3.63
C GLN A 266 13.72 6.25 -4.08
N LEU A 267 13.62 6.63 -5.36
CA LEU A 267 12.37 7.14 -5.94
C LEU A 267 11.24 6.11 -5.87
N GLU A 268 11.52 4.86 -6.22
CA GLU A 268 10.57 3.75 -6.04
C GLU A 268 10.16 3.60 -4.57
N GLY A 269 11.08 3.81 -3.63
CA GLY A 269 10.80 3.85 -2.20
C GLY A 269 9.74 4.91 -1.83
N HIS A 270 9.86 6.12 -2.40
CA HIS A 270 8.88 7.21 -2.19
C HIS A 270 7.53 6.89 -2.83
N MET A 271 7.52 6.29 -4.01
CA MET A 271 6.30 5.82 -4.67
C MET A 271 5.59 4.77 -3.80
N ASN A 272 6.33 3.80 -3.28
CA ASN A 272 5.78 2.80 -2.36
C ASN A 272 5.12 3.47 -1.15
N GLU A 273 5.75 4.48 -0.56
CA GLU A 273 5.19 5.22 0.58
C GLU A 273 3.89 5.98 0.23
N ALA A 274 3.84 6.61 -0.95
CA ALA A 274 2.63 7.25 -1.47
C ALA A 274 1.47 6.24 -1.65
N PHE A 275 1.76 5.03 -2.16
CA PHE A 275 0.76 3.96 -2.28
C PHE A 275 0.28 3.44 -0.91
N LYS A 276 1.12 3.46 0.15
CA LYS A 276 0.65 3.16 1.51
C LYS A 276 -0.36 4.18 2.00
N GLN A 277 -0.07 5.46 1.77
CA GLN A 277 -0.98 6.55 2.14
C GLN A 277 -2.30 6.44 1.39
N LEU A 278 -2.28 5.98 0.13
CA LEU A 278 -3.49 5.77 -0.65
C LEU A 278 -4.33 4.63 -0.07
N CYS A 279 -3.71 3.51 0.32
CA CYS A 279 -4.44 2.40 0.94
C CYS A 279 -5.14 2.86 2.22
N ASP A 280 -4.44 3.62 3.09
CA ASP A 280 -5.03 4.19 4.31
C ASP A 280 -6.23 5.12 4.01
N LEU A 281 -6.14 5.92 2.95
CA LEU A 281 -7.22 6.82 2.53
C LEU A 281 -8.40 6.06 1.94
N ALA A 282 -8.13 5.08 1.09
CA ALA A 282 -9.15 4.26 0.46
C ALA A 282 -9.94 3.42 1.47
N GLU A 283 -9.26 2.91 2.50
CA GLU A 283 -9.89 2.25 3.64
C GLU A 283 -10.95 3.17 4.29
N GLU A 284 -10.65 4.46 4.47
CA GLU A 284 -11.57 5.42 5.11
C GLU A 284 -12.80 5.78 4.24
N TYR A 285 -12.68 5.64 2.92
CA TYR A 285 -13.78 5.88 1.99
C TYR A 285 -14.47 4.58 1.52
N GLY A 286 -13.98 3.42 1.94
CA GLY A 286 -14.49 2.13 1.49
C GLY A 286 -14.37 1.96 -0.03
N LEU A 287 -13.27 2.44 -0.61
CA LEU A 287 -13.01 2.27 -2.05
C LEU A 287 -12.53 0.84 -2.30
N PRO A 288 -13.09 0.14 -3.31
CA PRO A 288 -12.64 -1.21 -3.64
C PRO A 288 -11.20 -1.20 -4.14
N HIS A 289 -10.37 -2.15 -3.67
CA HIS A 289 -8.95 -2.22 -4.01
C HIS A 289 -8.68 -2.42 -5.50
N GLN A 290 -9.65 -2.96 -6.25
CA GLN A 290 -9.62 -3.09 -7.70
C GLN A 290 -9.48 -1.74 -8.43
N VAL A 291 -10.00 -0.66 -7.86
CA VAL A 291 -9.93 0.70 -8.45
C VAL A 291 -8.57 1.36 -8.14
N ILE A 292 -7.90 0.88 -7.10
CA ILE A 292 -6.61 1.38 -6.60
C ILE A 292 -5.45 0.64 -7.25
N SER A 293 -5.61 -0.67 -7.49
CA SER A 293 -4.54 -1.51 -8.01
C SER A 293 -4.14 -1.06 -9.42
N PRO A 294 -2.84 -0.89 -9.70
CA PRO A 294 -2.33 -0.77 -11.05
C PRO A 294 -2.76 -1.94 -11.94
N SER A 295 -2.90 -1.67 -13.24
CA SER A 295 -3.22 -2.69 -14.24
C SER A 295 -2.00 -3.59 -14.49
N MET A 296 -2.20 -4.90 -14.36
CA MET A 296 -1.16 -5.91 -14.58
C MET A 296 -1.18 -6.36 -16.05
N SER A 297 -0.57 -5.60 -16.95
CA SER A 297 -0.27 -6.08 -18.32
C SER A 297 1.24 -6.10 -18.55
N GLU A 298 1.70 -7.00 -19.41
CA GLU A 298 3.08 -7.00 -19.87
C GLU A 298 3.27 -5.84 -20.85
N SER A 299 4.20 -4.93 -20.54
CA SER A 299 4.64 -3.86 -21.43
C SER A 299 6.00 -4.20 -22.05
N ASP A 300 6.48 -3.38 -22.98
CA ASP A 300 7.84 -3.55 -23.55
C ASP A 300 8.95 -3.12 -22.56
N ASP A 301 8.59 -2.59 -21.38
CA ASP A 301 9.52 -2.13 -20.34
C ASP A 301 9.45 -3.02 -19.08
N GLU A 302 10.47 -3.89 -18.94
CA GLU A 302 10.57 -4.85 -17.83
C GLU A 302 10.69 -4.18 -16.45
N ALA A 303 11.26 -2.97 -16.38
CA ALA A 303 11.42 -2.24 -15.12
C ALA A 303 10.09 -1.62 -14.66
N LEU A 304 9.32 -1.05 -15.60
CA LEU A 304 7.96 -0.58 -15.34
C LEU A 304 7.06 -1.74 -14.90
N ASP A 305 7.17 -2.90 -15.55
CA ASP A 305 6.37 -4.09 -15.21
C ASP A 305 6.70 -4.63 -13.80
N ASP A 306 7.97 -4.65 -13.40
CA ASP A 306 8.37 -5.07 -12.05
C ASP A 306 7.85 -4.10 -10.98
N LEU A 307 7.99 -2.79 -11.20
CA LEU A 307 7.45 -1.77 -10.31
C LEU A 307 5.93 -1.91 -10.17
N THR A 308 5.22 -2.05 -11.29
CA THR A 308 3.76 -2.21 -11.33
C THR A 308 3.33 -3.45 -10.57
N ARG A 309 4.04 -4.58 -10.74
CA ARG A 309 3.81 -5.83 -9.99
C ARG A 309 4.00 -5.67 -8.49
N ARG A 310 5.06 -4.98 -8.07
CA ARG A 310 5.33 -4.72 -6.64
C ARG A 310 4.27 -3.84 -6.01
N LEU A 311 3.84 -2.78 -6.70
CA LEU A 311 2.77 -1.89 -6.24
C LEU A 311 1.42 -2.62 -6.17
N ALA A 312 1.06 -3.39 -7.19
CA ALA A 312 -0.15 -4.20 -7.20
C ALA A 312 -0.14 -5.25 -6.09
N TYR A 313 0.97 -5.98 -5.89
CA TYR A 313 1.12 -6.93 -4.79
C TYR A 313 0.90 -6.26 -3.43
N TYR A 314 1.43 -5.05 -3.23
CA TYR A 314 1.23 -4.31 -1.99
C TYR A 314 -0.25 -3.99 -1.75
N VAL A 315 -0.96 -3.47 -2.76
CA VAL A 315 -2.40 -3.15 -2.66
C VAL A 315 -3.22 -4.40 -2.32
N HIS A 316 -2.94 -5.53 -2.96
CA HIS A 316 -3.63 -6.80 -2.69
C HIS A 316 -3.28 -7.38 -1.30
N SER A 317 -2.03 -7.24 -0.83
CA SER A 317 -1.63 -7.67 0.52
C SER A 317 -2.34 -6.89 1.65
N ARG A 318 -2.83 -5.67 1.34
CA ARG A 318 -3.63 -4.83 2.24
C ARG A 318 -5.11 -5.25 2.25
N GLU A 319 -5.66 -5.61 1.10
CA GLU A 319 -7.03 -6.14 0.95
C GLU A 319 -7.27 -7.36 1.85
N HIS A 320 -6.35 -8.33 1.81
CA HIS A 320 -6.43 -9.52 2.66
C HIS A 320 -6.43 -9.17 4.16
N ARG A 321 -5.57 -8.23 4.61
CA ARG A 321 -5.61 -7.74 6.00
C ARG A 321 -6.94 -7.07 6.38
N GLN A 322 -7.65 -6.47 5.43
CA GLN A 322 -8.91 -5.77 5.66
C GLN A 322 -10.10 -6.73 5.64
N SER A 323 -10.13 -7.73 4.77
CA SER A 323 -11.13 -8.82 4.85
C SER A 323 -11.04 -9.53 6.20
N ASP A 324 -9.81 -9.73 6.70
CA ASP A 324 -9.56 -10.40 7.97
C ASP A 324 -9.98 -9.52 9.17
N LYS A 325 -9.76 -8.20 9.09
CA LYS A 325 -10.25 -7.21 10.09
C LYS A 325 -11.77 -7.01 10.07
N ALA A 326 -12.39 -6.84 8.90
CA ALA A 326 -13.83 -6.62 8.79
C ALA A 326 -14.65 -7.87 9.15
N ALA A 327 -14.12 -9.07 8.85
CA ALA A 327 -14.65 -10.34 9.36
C ALA A 327 -14.38 -10.54 10.86
N ALA A 328 -13.39 -9.84 11.44
CA ALA A 328 -13.16 -9.80 12.88
C ALA A 328 -14.07 -8.82 13.63
N GLU A 329 -14.48 -7.71 13.01
CA GLU A 329 -15.29 -6.66 13.65
C GLU A 329 -16.81 -6.97 13.69
N ASN A 330 -17.32 -7.86 12.81
CA ASN A 330 -18.75 -8.22 12.76
C ASN A 330 -19.13 -9.54 13.47
N ALA A 331 -18.20 -10.17 14.21
CA ALA A 331 -18.50 -11.38 14.97
C ALA A 331 -18.89 -11.04 16.43
N PRO A 332 -20.05 -11.47 16.95
CA PRO A 332 -20.33 -11.33 18.36
C PRO A 332 -19.37 -12.28 19.13
N ALA A 333 -18.61 -11.70 20.07
CA ALA A 333 -17.65 -12.35 20.99
C ALA A 333 -16.17 -12.54 20.54
N LYS A 334 -15.54 -11.57 19.84
CA LYS A 334 -14.09 -11.62 19.51
C LYS A 334 -13.13 -10.85 20.44
N LEU A 335 -13.62 -9.97 21.32
CA LEU A 335 -12.75 -9.14 22.18
C LEU A 335 -11.87 -9.93 23.18
N ASP A 336 -12.24 -11.17 23.51
CA ASP A 336 -11.57 -11.97 24.55
C ASP A 336 -10.43 -12.87 23.99
N LYS A 337 -10.49 -13.26 22.70
CA LYS A 337 -9.49 -14.16 22.09
C LYS A 337 -8.25 -13.43 21.57
N GLN A 338 -8.40 -12.23 21.02
CA GLN A 338 -7.31 -11.49 20.41
C GLN A 338 -6.33 -10.92 21.45
N SER A 339 -6.84 -10.48 22.61
CA SER A 339 -6.02 -10.11 23.78
C SER A 339 -5.26 -11.33 24.33
N LEU A 340 -5.90 -12.51 24.36
CA LEU A 340 -5.27 -13.75 24.83
C LEU A 340 -4.10 -14.19 23.93
N TRP A 341 -4.25 -14.09 22.60
CA TRP A 341 -3.18 -14.47 21.65
C TRP A 341 -1.99 -13.51 21.67
N MET A 342 -2.23 -12.20 21.86
CA MET A 342 -1.14 -11.23 21.93
C MET A 342 -0.36 -11.34 23.25
N GLU A 343 -1.04 -11.62 24.37
CA GLU A 343 -0.39 -11.95 25.65
C GLU A 343 0.43 -13.24 25.54
N GLN A 344 -0.12 -14.29 24.92
CA GLN A 344 0.59 -15.56 24.70
C GLN A 344 1.82 -15.39 23.80
N GLN A 345 1.71 -14.61 22.73
CA GLN A 345 2.85 -14.34 21.84
C GLN A 345 3.97 -13.62 22.60
N LEU A 346 3.65 -12.60 23.41
CA LEU A 346 4.62 -11.89 24.23
C LEU A 346 5.30 -12.82 25.24
N GLN A 347 4.53 -13.70 25.89
CA GLN A 347 5.06 -14.70 26.83
C GLN A 347 6.04 -15.65 26.15
N TYR A 348 5.73 -16.14 24.95
CA TYR A 348 6.64 -17.02 24.19
C TYR A 348 7.92 -16.30 23.74
N LEU A 349 7.82 -15.05 23.28
CA LEU A 349 8.99 -14.25 22.92
C LEU A 349 9.88 -13.97 24.14
N GLN A 350 9.29 -13.69 25.30
CA GLN A 350 10.02 -13.51 26.54
C GLN A 350 10.69 -14.82 26.97
N LYS A 351 9.98 -15.95 26.91
CA LYS A 351 10.55 -17.28 27.21
C LYS A 351 11.71 -17.65 26.28
N ILE A 352 11.61 -17.34 24.99
CA ILE A 352 12.70 -17.51 24.01
C ILE A 352 13.91 -16.68 24.43
N THR A 353 13.69 -15.42 24.82
CA THR A 353 14.74 -14.51 25.27
C THR A 353 15.42 -15.03 26.55
N ASP A 354 14.64 -15.51 27.51
CA ASP A 354 15.14 -16.09 28.76
C ASP A 354 16.00 -17.33 28.49
N LEU A 355 15.55 -18.24 27.62
CA LEU A 355 16.33 -19.42 27.22
C LEU A 355 17.66 -19.06 26.54
N ILE A 356 17.69 -18.00 25.73
CA ILE A 356 18.94 -17.50 25.12
C ILE A 356 19.88 -16.94 26.20
N ASN A 357 19.35 -16.19 27.17
CA ASN A 357 20.11 -15.62 28.27
C ASN A 357 20.67 -16.69 29.23
N GLU A 358 19.87 -17.72 29.53
CA GLU A 358 20.23 -18.87 30.38
C GLU A 358 21.14 -19.89 29.68
N GLN A 359 21.49 -19.67 28.41
CA GLN A 359 22.31 -20.59 27.61
C GLN A 359 21.71 -21.99 27.47
N ALA A 360 20.38 -22.05 27.30
CA ALA A 360 19.68 -23.30 27.04
C ALA A 360 20.24 -24.02 25.80
N ASN A 361 20.05 -25.33 25.73
CA ASN A 361 20.50 -26.07 24.56
C ASN A 361 19.61 -25.80 23.34
N ALA A 362 20.17 -25.96 22.14
CA ALA A 362 19.45 -25.69 20.88
C ALA A 362 18.13 -26.48 20.77
N SER A 363 18.07 -27.69 21.32
CA SER A 363 16.87 -28.53 21.30
C SER A 363 15.72 -27.92 22.09
N GLN A 364 15.98 -27.39 23.28
CA GLN A 364 14.97 -26.70 24.11
C GLN A 364 14.42 -25.45 23.42
N LEU A 365 15.29 -24.67 22.78
CA LEU A 365 14.87 -23.47 22.07
C LEU A 365 13.97 -23.79 20.86
N ILE A 366 14.35 -24.81 20.08
CA ILE A 366 13.56 -25.29 18.94
C ILE A 366 12.20 -25.81 19.41
N GLU A 367 12.16 -26.62 20.48
CA GLU A 367 10.92 -27.18 21.03
C GLU A 367 9.93 -26.08 21.45
N VAL A 368 10.42 -25.04 22.15
CA VAL A 368 9.58 -23.90 22.54
C VAL A 368 9.04 -23.15 21.33
N VAL A 369 9.83 -23.01 20.27
CA VAL A 369 9.40 -22.34 19.04
C VAL A 369 8.37 -23.15 18.27
N VAL A 370 8.54 -24.47 18.14
CA VAL A 370 7.53 -25.35 17.52
C VAL A 370 6.19 -25.23 18.26
N LYS A 371 6.22 -25.19 19.59
CA LYS A 371 5.01 -24.99 20.39
C LYS A 371 4.41 -23.59 20.22
N ALA A 372 5.25 -22.56 20.21
CA ALA A 372 4.82 -21.17 20.02
C ALA A 372 4.10 -20.96 18.69
N VAL A 373 4.54 -21.67 17.63
CA VAL A 373 3.86 -21.64 16.33
C VAL A 373 2.43 -22.16 16.48
N VAL A 374 2.19 -23.32 17.08
CA VAL A 374 0.81 -23.84 17.21
C VAL A 374 -0.04 -22.94 18.12
N ASP A 375 0.54 -22.48 19.24
CA ASP A 375 -0.21 -21.74 20.25
C ASP A 375 -0.56 -20.30 19.81
N CYS A 376 0.24 -19.68 18.92
CA CYS A 376 0.12 -18.26 18.58
C CYS A 376 -0.18 -17.98 17.11
N CYS A 377 0.04 -18.93 16.20
CA CYS A 377 0.04 -18.68 14.76
C CYS A 377 -1.27 -19.05 14.05
N GLY A 378 -2.25 -19.64 14.75
CA GLY A 378 -3.49 -20.14 14.11
C GLY A 378 -3.30 -21.42 13.27
N LEU A 379 -2.06 -21.93 13.19
CA LEU A 379 -1.72 -23.20 12.56
C LEU A 379 -2.03 -24.36 13.53
N GLU A 380 -2.58 -25.44 13.01
CA GLU A 380 -3.13 -26.53 13.82
C GLU A 380 -2.06 -27.54 14.22
N ARG A 381 -1.00 -27.66 13.41
CA ARG A 381 0.18 -28.46 13.73
C ARG A 381 1.46 -27.76 13.30
N ALA A 382 2.55 -28.11 13.98
CA ALA A 382 3.89 -27.74 13.60
C ALA A 382 4.88 -28.85 13.92
N ALA A 383 5.92 -28.98 13.10
CA ALA A 383 7.01 -29.90 13.31
C ALA A 383 8.35 -29.27 12.94
N PHE A 384 9.39 -29.66 13.67
CA PHE A 384 10.76 -29.45 13.25
C PHE A 384 11.39 -30.78 12.85
N CYS A 385 11.84 -30.85 11.60
CA CYS A 385 12.53 -32.00 11.04
C CYS A 385 14.03 -31.73 10.99
N LEU A 386 14.82 -32.58 11.63
CA LEU A 386 16.27 -32.47 11.69
C LEU A 386 16.92 -33.09 10.44
N LEU A 387 17.83 -32.34 9.82
CA LEU A 387 18.65 -32.86 8.72
C LEU A 387 19.82 -33.66 9.29
N GLY A 388 19.91 -34.94 8.91
CA GLY A 388 20.97 -35.86 9.34
C GLY A 388 22.37 -35.38 8.95
N SER A 389 23.41 -35.90 9.62
CA SER A 389 24.80 -35.47 9.47
C SER A 389 25.35 -35.56 8.03
N GLY A 390 24.82 -36.48 7.22
CA GLY A 390 25.15 -36.64 5.81
C GLY A 390 24.30 -35.80 4.83
N GLY A 391 23.31 -35.03 5.31
CA GLY A 391 22.41 -34.24 4.47
C GLY A 391 21.43 -35.05 3.62
N ARG A 392 21.34 -36.37 3.86
CA ARG A 392 20.56 -37.33 3.04
C ARG A 392 19.27 -37.81 3.69
N GLU A 393 19.07 -37.50 4.96
CA GLU A 393 17.92 -37.97 5.74
C GLU A 393 17.33 -36.80 6.50
N LEU A 394 16.00 -36.70 6.50
CA LEU A 394 15.24 -35.70 7.22
C LEU A 394 14.25 -36.44 8.12
N SER A 395 14.33 -36.22 9.45
CA SER A 395 13.49 -36.91 10.43
C SER A 395 12.85 -35.93 11.42
N VAL A 396 11.60 -36.17 11.82
CA VAL A 396 10.94 -35.34 12.85
C VAL A 396 11.71 -35.44 14.16
N ARG A 397 12.01 -34.28 14.74
CA ARG A 397 12.61 -34.16 16.07
C ARG A 397 11.59 -33.68 17.12
N PHE A 398 10.69 -32.81 16.70
CA PHE A 398 9.60 -32.28 17.51
C PHE A 398 8.38 -32.13 16.62
N ALA A 399 7.21 -32.56 17.11
CA ALA A 399 5.92 -32.26 16.50
C ALA A 399 4.91 -31.93 17.59
N VAL A 400 4.05 -30.96 17.32
CA VAL A 400 3.00 -30.48 18.23
C VAL A 400 1.76 -30.19 17.39
N GLY A 401 0.57 -30.42 17.96
CA GLY A 401 -0.70 -30.17 17.30
C GLY A 401 -1.63 -31.38 17.35
N TYR A 402 -2.83 -31.22 16.79
CA TYR A 402 -3.77 -32.32 16.64
C TYR A 402 -3.21 -33.37 15.67
N ASP A 403 -3.24 -34.65 15.99
CA ASP A 403 -2.76 -35.72 15.08
C ASP A 403 -1.34 -35.49 14.52
N SER A 404 -0.41 -35.08 15.39
CA SER A 404 1.00 -34.86 15.02
C SER A 404 1.73 -36.14 14.62
N ASP A 405 1.20 -37.31 14.97
CA ASP A 405 1.78 -38.63 14.64
C ASP A 405 1.86 -38.85 13.12
N THR A 406 0.96 -38.28 12.32
CA THR A 406 1.03 -38.35 10.86
C THR A 406 2.25 -37.62 10.32
N LEU A 407 2.67 -36.54 10.98
CA LEU A 407 3.90 -35.82 10.62
C LEU A 407 5.13 -36.66 10.92
N GLU A 408 5.16 -37.34 12.06
CA GLU A 408 6.24 -38.25 12.43
C GLU A 408 6.37 -39.44 11.47
N GLN A 409 5.25 -39.98 11.03
CA GLN A 409 5.20 -41.08 10.06
C GLN A 409 5.66 -40.64 8.66
N PHE A 410 5.20 -39.47 8.20
CA PHE A 410 5.52 -38.99 6.86
C PHE A 410 6.95 -38.46 6.74
N PHE A 411 7.40 -37.62 7.68
CA PHE A 411 8.71 -36.96 7.62
C PHE A 411 9.86 -37.87 8.07
N HIS A 412 9.90 -39.09 7.56
CA HIS A 412 11.07 -39.97 7.58
C HIS A 412 11.64 -40.09 6.16
N LEU A 413 12.15 -38.98 5.63
CA LEU A 413 12.44 -38.80 4.20
C LEU A 413 13.91 -39.05 3.89
N ARG A 414 14.20 -39.80 2.82
CA ARG A 414 15.56 -39.95 2.26
C ARG A 414 15.68 -39.16 0.95
N GLN A 415 16.85 -38.55 0.72
CA GLN A 415 17.10 -37.68 -0.43
C GLN A 415 16.92 -38.39 -1.78
N ASP A 416 17.20 -39.69 -1.82
CA ASP A 416 17.13 -40.50 -3.05
C ASP A 416 15.68 -40.86 -3.43
N ASP A 417 14.71 -40.68 -2.53
CA ASP A 417 13.31 -41.01 -2.78
C ASP A 417 12.64 -39.93 -3.65
N ALA A 418 11.84 -40.37 -4.62
CA ALA A 418 11.20 -39.47 -5.58
C ALA A 418 10.23 -38.46 -4.92
N HIS A 419 9.48 -38.89 -3.91
CA HIS A 419 8.51 -38.06 -3.17
C HIS A 419 9.19 -37.06 -2.21
N SER A 420 10.47 -37.27 -1.88
CA SER A 420 11.24 -36.40 -0.98
C SER A 420 11.86 -35.18 -1.69
N ARG A 421 11.89 -35.17 -3.02
CA ARG A 421 12.63 -34.17 -3.82
C ARG A 421 12.25 -32.72 -3.52
N LEU A 422 10.97 -32.45 -3.26
CA LEU A 422 10.49 -31.11 -2.92
C LEU A 422 11.17 -30.59 -1.65
N PHE A 423 11.14 -31.38 -0.58
CA PHE A 423 11.66 -31.01 0.74
C PHE A 423 13.18 -30.75 0.71
N PHE A 424 13.94 -31.63 0.05
CA PHE A 424 15.39 -31.40 -0.12
C PHE A 424 15.71 -30.24 -1.08
N ARG A 425 14.82 -29.90 -2.03
CA ARG A 425 14.97 -28.70 -2.87
C ARG A 425 14.76 -27.43 -2.05
N ILE A 426 13.76 -27.40 -1.16
CA ILE A 426 13.52 -26.29 -0.22
C ILE A 426 14.76 -26.06 0.66
N LEU A 427 15.32 -27.14 1.23
CA LEU A 427 16.54 -27.06 2.05
C LEU A 427 17.76 -26.56 1.26
N SER A 428 18.00 -27.09 0.06
CA SER A 428 19.18 -26.72 -0.76
C SER A 428 19.10 -25.31 -1.34
N LYS A 429 17.91 -24.84 -1.73
CA LYS A 429 17.68 -23.49 -2.24
C LYS A 429 17.49 -22.45 -1.13
N ARG A 430 17.37 -22.87 0.14
CA ARG A 430 17.12 -22.01 1.29
C ARG A 430 15.88 -21.11 1.12
N MET A 431 14.86 -21.63 0.44
CA MET A 431 13.61 -20.90 0.20
C MET A 431 12.55 -21.25 1.25
N THR A 432 11.73 -20.29 1.64
CA THR A 432 10.51 -20.55 2.40
C THR A 432 9.37 -20.79 1.41
N LEU A 433 8.63 -21.88 1.57
CA LEU A 433 7.46 -22.20 0.76
C LEU A 433 6.20 -21.95 1.60
N LEU A 434 5.34 -21.07 1.13
CA LEU A 434 3.99 -20.84 1.64
C LEU A 434 3.00 -21.39 0.61
N VAL A 435 2.11 -22.27 1.06
CA VAL A 435 0.98 -22.78 0.26
C VAL A 435 -0.30 -22.41 1.01
N PRO A 436 -1.00 -21.33 0.61
CA PRO A 436 -2.22 -20.87 1.28
C PRO A 436 -3.33 -21.91 1.24
N ASP A 437 -3.56 -22.52 0.07
CA ASP A 437 -4.50 -23.63 -0.15
C ASP A 437 -3.84 -24.73 -1.00
N ALA A 438 -3.70 -25.91 -0.41
CA ALA A 438 -3.12 -27.09 -1.05
C ALA A 438 -4.10 -27.79 -2.01
N ASN A 439 -5.39 -27.43 -1.99
CA ASN A 439 -6.40 -27.96 -2.90
C ASN A 439 -6.50 -27.18 -4.21
N GLU A 440 -5.89 -25.99 -4.30
CA GLU A 440 -5.83 -25.23 -5.55
C GLU A 440 -5.18 -26.07 -6.66
N PRO A 441 -5.74 -26.11 -7.89
CA PRO A 441 -5.24 -26.95 -8.97
C PRO A 441 -3.74 -26.78 -9.24
N GLY A 442 -3.23 -25.55 -9.19
CA GLY A 442 -1.82 -25.24 -9.42
C GLY A 442 -0.87 -25.82 -8.37
N TRP A 443 -1.32 -26.00 -7.12
CA TRP A 443 -0.54 -26.62 -6.05
C TRP A 443 -0.72 -28.14 -6.04
N ARG A 444 -1.97 -28.60 -6.18
CA ARG A 444 -2.32 -30.02 -6.12
C ARG A 444 -1.53 -30.87 -7.11
N GLU A 445 -1.27 -30.35 -8.31
CA GLU A 445 -0.46 -31.04 -9.34
C GLU A 445 1.05 -31.06 -9.05
N ARG A 446 1.55 -30.21 -8.13
CA ARG A 446 2.98 -30.02 -7.85
C ARG A 446 3.45 -30.66 -6.55
N LEU A 447 2.53 -31.04 -5.67
CA LEU A 447 2.82 -31.66 -4.39
C LEU A 447 2.91 -33.19 -4.53
N PRO A 448 3.76 -33.88 -3.73
CA PRO A 448 3.85 -35.34 -3.80
C PRO A 448 2.54 -36.01 -3.34
N ASP A 449 2.03 -37.00 -4.10
CA ASP A 449 0.81 -37.73 -3.71
C ASP A 449 0.90 -38.33 -2.29
N PRO A 450 2.01 -38.97 -1.87
CA PRO A 450 2.11 -39.51 -0.50
C PRO A 450 1.99 -38.43 0.58
N PHE A 451 2.41 -37.19 0.28
CA PHE A 451 2.29 -36.06 1.20
C PHE A 451 0.83 -35.63 1.33
N ILE A 452 0.12 -35.49 0.21
CA ILE A 452 -1.31 -35.14 0.21
C ILE A 452 -2.13 -36.24 0.88
N GLU A 453 -1.83 -37.51 0.63
CA GLU A 453 -2.61 -38.64 1.15
C GLU A 453 -2.42 -38.89 2.66
N GLN A 454 -1.18 -38.78 3.15
CA GLN A 454 -0.84 -39.09 4.55
C GLN A 454 -0.92 -37.88 5.47
N VAL A 455 -0.47 -36.70 5.01
CA VAL A 455 -0.44 -35.48 5.84
C VAL A 455 -1.75 -34.71 5.72
N GLN A 456 -2.40 -34.74 4.54
CA GLN A 456 -3.68 -34.08 4.26
C GLN A 456 -3.75 -32.60 4.65
N PRO A 457 -2.75 -31.76 4.32
CA PRO A 457 -2.81 -30.35 4.66
C PRO A 457 -3.84 -29.64 3.79
N GLN A 458 -4.58 -28.70 4.39
CA GLN A 458 -5.42 -27.73 3.67
C GLN A 458 -4.61 -26.52 3.23
N GLY A 459 -3.63 -26.10 4.02
CA GLY A 459 -2.61 -25.11 3.69
C GLY A 459 -1.42 -25.27 4.62
N PHE A 460 -0.22 -24.88 4.20
CA PHE A 460 0.99 -25.10 5.00
C PHE A 460 2.15 -24.15 4.69
N ILE A 461 3.10 -24.09 5.63
CA ILE A 461 4.35 -23.37 5.52
C ILE A 461 5.51 -24.35 5.72
N MET A 462 6.53 -24.25 4.86
CA MET A 462 7.80 -24.96 4.98
C MET A 462 8.97 -23.98 4.94
N ALA A 463 9.78 -23.94 5.99
CA ALA A 463 10.92 -23.03 6.06
C ALA A 463 12.20 -23.74 6.50
N PRO A 464 13.31 -23.59 5.77
CA PRO A 464 14.59 -24.13 6.19
C PRO A 464 15.11 -23.38 7.42
N LEU A 465 15.62 -24.11 8.40
CA LEU A 465 16.38 -23.53 9.50
C LEU A 465 17.87 -23.59 9.15
N ALA A 466 18.47 -22.44 8.83
CA ALA A 466 19.90 -22.31 8.65
C ALA A 466 20.50 -21.54 9.82
N VAL A 467 21.68 -21.97 10.28
CA VAL A 467 22.48 -21.28 11.30
C VAL A 467 23.84 -21.02 10.67
N GLN A 468 24.17 -19.75 10.43
CA GLN A 468 25.28 -19.35 9.55
C GLN A 468 25.12 -19.99 8.14
N ASP A 469 26.15 -20.66 7.64
CA ASP A 469 26.12 -21.31 6.31
C ASP A 469 25.63 -22.76 6.30
N ARG A 470 25.18 -23.29 7.44
CA ARG A 470 24.71 -24.69 7.54
C ARG A 470 23.21 -24.77 7.75
N VAL A 471 22.54 -25.51 6.87
CA VAL A 471 21.13 -25.89 7.03
C VAL A 471 21.04 -27.00 8.09
N VAL A 472 20.26 -26.75 9.14
CA VAL A 472 20.07 -27.63 10.30
C VAL A 472 18.85 -28.53 10.11
N GLY A 473 17.80 -28.03 9.45
CA GLY A 473 16.56 -28.78 9.29
C GLY A 473 15.45 -28.00 8.59
N LEU A 474 14.24 -28.54 8.62
CA LEU A 474 13.02 -27.98 8.05
C LEU A 474 11.99 -27.71 9.15
N PHE A 475 11.45 -26.50 9.21
CA PHE A 475 10.21 -26.23 9.92
C PHE A 475 9.03 -26.47 8.99
N TYR A 476 8.02 -27.15 9.51
CA TYR A 476 6.74 -27.39 8.86
C TYR A 476 5.61 -26.95 9.79
N ALA A 477 4.57 -26.33 9.26
CA ALA A 477 3.33 -26.07 9.99
C ALA A 477 2.16 -25.99 9.03
N ASP A 478 0.98 -26.46 9.44
CA ASP A 478 -0.18 -26.61 8.56
C ASP A 478 -1.54 -26.38 9.23
N LYS A 479 -2.57 -26.30 8.40
CA LYS A 479 -3.99 -26.38 8.77
C LYS A 479 -4.61 -27.65 8.22
N LEU A 480 -5.56 -28.23 8.94
CA LEU A 480 -6.32 -29.42 8.55
C LEU A 480 -7.80 -29.16 8.36
N SER A 481 -8.34 -28.14 9.02
CA SER A 481 -9.77 -27.80 8.92
C SER A 481 -10.18 -27.55 7.47
N ALA A 482 -11.14 -28.32 6.96
CA ALA A 482 -11.58 -28.22 5.57
C ALA A 482 -12.03 -26.78 5.22
N GLY A 483 -11.49 -26.26 4.11
CA GLY A 483 -11.76 -24.89 3.66
C GLY A 483 -10.99 -23.80 4.43
N SER A 484 -10.07 -24.17 5.31
CA SER A 484 -9.14 -23.22 5.93
C SER A 484 -7.90 -23.03 5.06
N THR A 485 -7.47 -21.77 4.95
CA THR A 485 -6.27 -21.37 4.22
C THR A 485 -5.25 -20.77 5.17
N VAL A 486 -3.96 -20.85 4.85
CA VAL A 486 -2.93 -20.14 5.62
C VAL A 486 -2.98 -18.66 5.25
N GLU A 487 -3.23 -17.82 6.26
CA GLU A 487 -3.37 -16.37 6.12
C GLU A 487 -2.04 -15.63 6.30
N ASP A 488 -1.95 -14.39 5.81
CA ASP A 488 -0.73 -13.57 5.86
C ASP A 488 -0.31 -13.20 7.29
N GLU A 489 -1.25 -13.09 8.23
CA GLU A 489 -0.94 -12.89 9.65
C GLU A 489 -0.23 -14.11 10.24
N GLU A 490 -0.72 -15.30 9.93
CA GLU A 490 -0.13 -16.57 10.37
C GLU A 490 1.28 -16.71 9.78
N PHE A 491 1.45 -16.48 8.49
CA PHE A 491 2.78 -16.51 7.87
C PHE A 491 3.75 -15.50 8.51
N ARG A 492 3.30 -14.29 8.87
CA ARG A 492 4.13 -13.29 9.56
C ARG A 492 4.53 -13.74 10.96
N ILE A 493 3.60 -14.24 11.77
CA ILE A 493 3.86 -14.72 13.14
C ILE A 493 4.83 -15.91 13.11
N PHE A 494 4.60 -16.86 12.21
CA PHE A 494 5.50 -17.99 11.97
C PHE A 494 6.92 -17.52 11.66
N ASN A 495 7.08 -16.59 10.71
CA ASN A 495 8.39 -16.06 10.34
C ASN A 495 9.05 -15.29 11.49
N GLN A 496 8.29 -14.56 12.30
CA GLN A 496 8.83 -13.85 13.46
C GLN A 496 9.47 -14.84 14.45
N PHE A 497 8.79 -15.93 14.80
CA PHE A 497 9.36 -16.95 15.68
C PHE A 497 10.58 -17.64 15.05
N LEU A 498 10.57 -17.88 13.75
CA LEU A 498 11.72 -18.45 13.03
C LEU A 498 12.94 -17.53 13.01
N VAL A 499 12.74 -16.23 12.85
CA VAL A 499 13.82 -15.22 12.94
C VAL A 499 14.40 -15.19 14.35
N GLN A 500 13.56 -15.18 15.39
CA GLN A 500 14.03 -15.21 16.78
C GLN A 500 14.78 -16.51 17.10
N LEU A 501 14.31 -17.64 16.61
CA LEU A 501 15.01 -18.92 16.74
C LEU A 501 16.39 -18.88 16.09
N ARG A 502 16.49 -18.38 14.85
CA ARG A 502 17.77 -18.26 14.13
C ARG A 502 18.76 -17.40 14.92
N LEU A 503 18.34 -16.21 15.35
CA LEU A 503 19.16 -15.31 16.16
C LEU A 503 19.61 -15.98 17.47
N GLY A 504 18.69 -16.65 18.17
CA GLY A 504 19.02 -17.36 19.41
C GLY A 504 20.03 -18.48 19.21
N LEU A 505 19.88 -19.28 18.15
CA LEU A 505 20.83 -20.34 17.80
C LEU A 505 22.21 -19.80 17.39
N GLU A 506 22.27 -18.65 16.71
CA GLU A 506 23.53 -17.98 16.38
C GLU A 506 24.27 -17.51 17.65
N VAL A 507 23.56 -16.91 18.60
CA VAL A 507 24.13 -16.48 19.90
C VAL A 507 24.66 -17.68 20.69
N LEU A 508 23.89 -18.78 20.77
CA LEU A 508 24.30 -19.99 21.49
C LEU A 508 25.52 -20.68 20.86
N LYS A 509 25.68 -20.56 19.54
CA LYS A 509 26.81 -21.15 18.79
C LYS A 509 28.06 -20.26 18.80
N GLY A 510 27.91 -18.94 18.77
CA GLY A 510 29.03 -17.97 18.80
C GLY A 510 29.73 -17.85 20.17
N ARG A 511 29.14 -18.43 21.23
CA ARG A 511 29.72 -18.49 22.58
C ARG A 511 30.43 -19.81 22.90
N ARG A 512 30.43 -20.79 21.98
CA ARG A 512 31.07 -22.10 22.16
C ARG A 512 32.46 -22.18 21.56
#